data_AF-A0A848TPD9-F1
#
_entry.id   AF-A0A848TPD9-F1
#
_cell.length_a   1.000
_cell.length_b   1.000
_cell.length_c   1.000
_cell.angle_alpha   90.00
_cell.angle_beta   90.00
_cell.angle_gamma   90.00
#
_symmetry.space_group_name_H-M   'P 1'
#
loop_
_entity.id
_entity.type
_entity.pdbx_description
1 polymer ?
#
loop_
_entity_poly.entity_id
_entity_poly.type
_entity_poly.pdbx_seq_one_letter_code
_entity_poly.pdbx_strand_id
1 'polypeptide(L)' 'MGKTVNYGVIGCGMMGQEHLRNIGLLPDARVAAIFEPDQAMAHAAKQFAGGATLCNSL' A
#
# COMPACT_ATOMS: atom_id res chain seq x y z
N MET A 1 -7.03 22.73 3.00
CA MET A 1 -6.65 21.32 3.23
C MET A 1 -7.62 20.46 2.46
N GLY A 2 -7.14 19.68 1.49
CA GLY A 2 -7.99 18.77 0.70
C GLY A 2 -8.41 17.56 1.53
N LYS A 3 -9.38 16.78 1.03
CA LYS A 3 -9.74 15.49 1.63
C LYS A 3 -8.67 14.46 1.25
N THR A 4 -8.05 13.80 2.22
CA THR A 4 -7.11 12.70 1.96
C THR A 4 -7.83 11.52 1.30
N VAL A 5 -7.30 11.05 0.17
CA VAL A 5 -7.76 9.84 -0.51
C VAL A 5 -7.09 8.62 0.13
N ASN A 6 -7.91 7.64 0.53
CA ASN A 6 -7.43 6.38 1.10
C ASN A 6 -7.42 5.30 0.01
N TYR A 7 -6.23 4.82 -0.34
CA TYR A 7 -6.04 3.73 -1.30
C TYR A 7 -6.02 2.38 -0.59
N GLY A 8 -6.74 1.42 -1.16
CA GLY A 8 -6.55 -0.02 -0.92
C GLY A 8 -5.80 -0.62 -2.10
N VAL A 9 -4.74 -1.39 -1.84
CA VAL A 9 -3.93 -2.02 -2.89
C VAL A 9 -4.00 -3.54 -2.78
N ILE A 10 -4.37 -4.20 -3.87
CA ILE A 10 -4.42 -5.66 -3.99
C ILE A 10 -3.32 -6.07 -4.95
N GLY A 11 -2.39 -6.91 -4.48
CA GLY A 11 -1.17 -7.27 -5.21
C GLY A 11 -0.05 -6.26 -4.96
N CYS A 12 0.93 -6.65 -4.15
CA CYS A 12 2.08 -5.85 -3.72
C CYS A 12 3.44 -6.48 -4.09
N GLY A 13 3.51 -7.16 -5.24
CA GLY A 13 4.76 -7.56 -5.88
C GLY A 13 5.63 -6.34 -6.29
N MET A 14 6.66 -6.55 -7.11
CA MET A 14 7.64 -5.49 -7.44
C MET A 14 7.01 -4.18 -7.94
N MET A 15 6.07 -4.23 -8.90
CA MET A 15 5.36 -3.04 -9.37
C MET A 15 4.40 -2.48 -8.32
N GLY A 16 3.75 -3.35 -7.54
CA GLY A 16 2.87 -2.92 -6.45
C GLY A 16 3.62 -2.07 -5.42
N GLN A 17 4.86 -2.45 -5.07
CA GLN A 17 5.72 -1.67 -4.19
C GLN A 17 6.05 -0.28 -4.76
N GLU A 18 6.27 -0.18 -6.07
CA GLU A 18 6.46 1.11 -6.73
C GLU A 18 5.20 1.98 -6.68
N HIS A 19 4.02 1.40 -6.85
CA HIS A 19 2.75 2.11 -6.64
C HIS A 19 2.57 2.59 -5.20
N LEU A 20 2.96 1.78 -4.20
CA LEU A 20 2.91 2.19 -2.79
C LEU A 20 3.76 3.45 -2.54
N ARG A 21 4.98 3.49 -3.10
CA ARG A 21 5.86 4.67 -3.02
C ARG A 21 5.24 5.87 -3.72
N ASN A 22 4.75 5.69 -4.94
CA ASN A 22 4.17 6.78 -5.73
C ASN A 22 2.95 7.40 -5.04
N ILE A 23 2.09 6.58 -4.42
CA ILE A 23 0.96 7.08 -3.62
C ILE A 23 1.46 7.88 -2.42
N GLY A 24 2.51 7.42 -1.74
CA GLY A 24 3.12 8.12 -0.60
C GLY A 24 3.73 9.48 -0.93
N LEU A 25 4.01 9.77 -2.21
CA LEU A 25 4.50 11.08 -2.67
C LEU A 25 3.38 12.10 -2.90
N LEU A 26 2.12 11.68 -2.96
CA LEU A 26 0.99 12.58 -3.20
C LEU A 26 0.60 13.29 -1.90
N PRO A 27 0.42 14.63 -1.90
CA PRO A 27 0.22 15.41 -0.67
C PRO A 27 -1.11 15.11 0.04
N ASP A 28 -2.12 14.65 -0.68
CA ASP A 28 -3.45 14.34 -0.16
C ASP A 28 -3.85 12.87 -0.41
N ALA A 29 -2.88 11.94 -0.40
CA ALA A 29 -3.17 10.51 -0.51
C ALA A 29 -2.38 9.68 0.51
N ARG A 30 -2.94 8.52 0.85
CA ARG A 30 -2.22 7.48 1.58
C ARG A 30 -2.69 6.10 1.21
N VAL A 31 -1.84 5.11 1.43
CA VAL A 31 -2.23 3.70 1.41
C VAL A 31 -2.79 3.35 2.79
N ALA A 32 -4.07 2.98 2.85
CA ALA A 32 -4.74 2.62 4.09
C ALA A 32 -4.76 1.10 4.34
N ALA A 33 -4.81 0.31 3.27
CA ALA A 33 -4.83 -1.14 3.34
C ALA A 33 -4.07 -1.77 2.16
N ILE A 34 -3.44 -2.91 2.42
CA ILE A 34 -2.81 -3.74 1.40
C ILE A 34 -3.23 -5.20 1.55
N PHE A 35 -3.36 -5.93 0.45
CA PHE A 35 -3.50 -7.38 0.42
C PHE A 35 -2.46 -7.96 -0.55
N GLU A 36 -1.69 -8.93 -0.08
CA GLU A 36 -0.71 -9.66 -0.88
C GLU A 36 -0.63 -11.11 -0.36
N PRO A 37 -0.99 -12.12 -1.17
CA PRO A 37 -1.00 -13.51 -0.74
C PRO A 37 0.41 -14.10 -0.55
N ASP A 38 1.43 -13.60 -1.26
CA ASP A 38 2.80 -14.03 -1.06
C ASP A 38 3.40 -13.36 0.18
N GLN A 39 3.79 -14.16 1.18
CA GLN A 39 4.26 -13.63 2.47
C GLN A 39 5.54 -12.80 2.35
N ALA A 40 6.46 -13.17 1.44
CA ALA A 40 7.71 -12.44 1.26
C ALA A 40 7.45 -11.07 0.63
N MET A 41 6.56 -11.02 -0.37
CA MET A 41 6.12 -9.77 -0.99
C MET A 41 5.32 -8.91 -0.02
N ALA A 42 4.42 -9.49 0.78
CA ALA A 42 3.69 -8.77 1.82
C ALA A 42 4.62 -8.13 2.86
N HIS A 43 5.68 -8.84 3.26
CA HIS A 43 6.69 -8.31 4.16
C HIS A 43 7.47 -7.15 3.53
N ALA A 44 7.90 -7.28 2.27
CA ALA A 44 8.57 -6.21 1.55
C ALA A 44 7.66 -4.98 1.36
N ALA A 45 6.39 -5.19 1.04
CA ALA A 45 5.41 -4.13 0.84
C ALA A 45 5.21 -3.24 2.09
N LYS A 46 5.31 -3.80 3.30
CA LYS A 46 5.22 -3.04 4.56
C LYS A 46 6.24 -1.92 4.66
N GLN A 47 7.41 -2.05 4.02
CA GLN A 47 8.44 -1.01 4.01
C GLN A 47 7.99 0.25 3.25
N PHE A 48 7.04 0.12 2.31
CA PHE A 48 6.59 1.21 1.45
C PHE A 48 5.16 1.67 1.74
N ALA A 49 4.37 0.87 2.45
CA ALA A 49 2.94 1.13 2.66
C ALA A 49 2.61 2.15 3.77
N GLY A 50 3.60 2.80 4.39
CA GLY A 50 3.38 3.95 5.27
C GLY A 50 2.42 3.72 6.46
N GLY A 51 2.41 2.51 7.03
CA GLY A 51 1.50 2.12 8.13
C GLY A 51 0.16 1.54 7.69
N ALA A 52 -0.01 1.18 6.42
CA ALA A 52 -1.19 0.46 5.94
C ALA A 52 -1.44 -0.86 6.70
N THR A 53 -2.71 -1.19 6.87
CA THR A 53 -3.13 -2.50 7.39
C THR A 53 -2.89 -3.58 6.34
N LEU A 54 -2.17 -4.64 6.71
CA LEU A 54 -2.08 -5.86 5.89
C LEU A 54 -3.32 -6.71 6.14
N CYS A 55 -4.19 -6.81 5.14
CA CYS A 55 -5.38 -7.65 5.16
C CYS A 55 -5.02 -9.11 4.85
N ASN A 56 -5.71 -10.03 5.50
CA ASN A 56 -5.56 -11.48 5.31
C ASN A 56 -6.60 -12.07 4.34
N SER A 57 -7.60 -11.28 3.94
CA SER A 57 -8.58 -11.60 2.90
C SER A 57 -8.94 -10.34 2.10
N LEU A 58 -9.61 -10.56 0.96
CA LEU A 58 -10.32 -9.51 0.24
C LEU A 58 -11.63 -9.15 0.94
#